data_AF-A0A9Q4TFG5-F1
#
_entry.id   AF-A0A9Q4TFG5-F1
#
_cell.length_a   1.000
_cell.length_b   1.000
_cell.length_c   1.000
_cell.angle_alpha   90.00
_cell.angle_beta   90.00
_cell.angle_gamma   90.00
#
_symmetry.space_group_name_H-M   'P 1'
#
loop_
_entity.id
_entity.type
_entity.pdbx_description
1 polymer ?
#
loop_
_entity_poly.entity_id
_entity_poly.type
_entity_poly.pdbx_seq_one_letter_code
_entity_poly.pdbx_strand_id
1 'polypeptide(L)'
;MKGSEEKYDLGLFIRNILKERSLSLGKLSSMTGIDKSTISRIINHKQKANINHLQKISKALDIPLEELLKEDGYNVNNQDIQSEGKFDLNNSYNSIDDILKVSSLVENTELESLIQSQLNKYQLYIETDEGKHDLYKNFNNKINKISRGGVFVEKLKEMYREFCSKDIPLKEFLLIGSGLLYFITPIDIIPDFIFPIGFLDDIIAIKIVIDMLEKNRKNKQYKE
;
A
#
# COMPACT_ATOMS: atom_id res chain seq x y z
N MET A 1 20.75 -28.77 19.27
CA MET A 1 20.28 -27.93 20.40
C MET A 1 19.11 -27.11 19.88
N LYS A 2 17.94 -27.17 20.54
CA LYS A 2 16.69 -26.55 20.11
C LYS A 2 16.86 -25.03 20.04
N GLY A 3 16.64 -24.43 18.87
CA GLY A 3 16.57 -22.99 18.70
C GLY A 3 15.35 -22.44 19.46
N SER A 4 15.56 -21.38 20.22
CA SER A 4 14.52 -20.65 20.94
C SER A 4 13.60 -19.95 19.93
N GLU A 5 12.37 -20.44 19.78
CA GLU A 5 11.29 -19.72 19.09
C GLU A 5 11.07 -18.38 19.79
N GLU A 6 11.28 -17.26 19.09
CA GLU A 6 10.85 -15.95 19.57
C GLU A 6 9.32 -15.97 19.70
N LYS A 7 8.82 -15.94 20.94
CA LYS A 7 7.40 -16.04 21.23
C LYS A 7 6.75 -14.66 21.09
N TYR A 8 6.35 -14.29 19.88
CA TYR A 8 5.55 -13.07 19.62
C TYR A 8 4.23 -13.13 20.39
N ASP A 9 3.92 -12.07 21.14
CA ASP A 9 2.69 -11.97 21.91
C ASP A 9 2.22 -10.51 21.99
N LEU A 10 1.35 -10.13 21.05
CA LEU A 10 0.69 -8.82 20.98
C LEU A 10 0.08 -8.41 22.32
N GLY A 11 -0.55 -9.35 23.02
CA GLY A 11 -1.21 -9.08 24.30
C GLY A 11 -0.20 -8.68 25.37
N LEU A 12 0.91 -9.40 25.47
CA LEU A 12 2.01 -9.09 26.37
C LEU A 12 2.69 -7.77 26.01
N PHE A 13 2.94 -7.56 24.72
CA PHE A 13 3.55 -6.33 24.20
C PHE A 13 2.73 -5.08 24.59
N ILE A 14 1.43 -5.07 24.29
CA ILE A 14 0.54 -3.97 24.64
C ILE A 14 0.50 -3.77 26.17
N ARG A 15 0.48 -4.84 26.98
CA ARG A 15 0.50 -4.72 28.44
C ARG A 15 1.76 -4.03 28.97
N ASN A 16 2.92 -4.34 28.40
CA ASN A 16 4.19 -3.74 28.81
C ASN A 16 4.21 -2.24 28.53
N ILE A 17 3.81 -1.83 27.34
CA ILE A 17 3.69 -0.41 26.97
C ILE A 17 2.73 0.34 27.89
N LEU A 18 1.57 -0.25 28.18
CA LEU A 18 0.60 0.37 29.09
C LEU A 18 1.19 0.53 30.49
N LYS A 19 1.94 -0.46 30.98
CA LYS A 19 2.60 -0.39 32.28
C LYS A 19 3.69 0.68 32.32
N GLU A 20 4.55 0.73 31.31
CA GLU A 20 5.62 1.73 31.19
C GLU A 20 5.06 3.15 31.16
N ARG A 21 3.93 3.34 30.48
CA ARG A 21 3.26 4.64 30.35
C ARG A 21 2.22 4.92 31.44
N SER A 22 2.12 4.06 32.47
CA SER A 22 1.12 4.17 33.55
C SER A 22 -0.33 4.31 33.06
N LEU A 23 -0.67 3.65 31.96
CA LEU A 23 -1.99 3.66 31.33
C LEU A 23 -2.81 2.43 31.75
N SER A 24 -4.11 2.63 31.94
CA SER A 24 -5.06 1.52 32.16
C SER A 24 -5.70 1.07 30.84
N LEU A 25 -6.25 -0.16 30.82
CA LEU A 25 -7.08 -0.63 29.69
C LEU A 25 -8.29 0.27 29.43
N GLY A 26 -8.82 0.90 30.49
CA GLY A 26 -9.91 1.87 30.36
C GLY A 26 -9.44 3.11 29.60
N LYS A 27 -8.24 3.61 29.91
CA LYS A 27 -7.66 4.75 29.21
C LYS A 27 -7.35 4.43 27.75
N LEU A 28 -6.81 3.25 27.46
CA LEU A 28 -6.58 2.79 26.09
C LEU A 28 -7.90 2.68 25.30
N SER A 29 -8.96 2.17 25.93
CA SER A 29 -10.30 2.12 25.33
C SER A 29 -10.80 3.52 24.94
N SER A 30 -10.68 4.50 25.83
CA SER A 30 -11.06 5.89 25.53
C SER A 30 -10.23 6.52 24.41
N MET A 31 -8.92 6.20 24.34
CA MET A 31 -8.02 6.77 23.33
C MET A 31 -8.21 6.14 21.95
N THR A 32 -8.54 4.85 21.89
CA THR A 32 -8.72 4.10 20.64
C THR A 32 -10.15 4.14 20.10
N GLY A 33 -11.13 4.44 20.96
CA GLY A 33 -12.55 4.26 20.66
C GLY A 33 -12.97 2.79 20.50
N ILE A 34 -12.13 1.85 20.92
CA ILE A 34 -12.43 0.41 20.94
C ILE A 34 -13.00 0.08 22.32
N ASP A 35 -14.08 -0.69 22.37
CA ASP A 35 -14.66 -1.14 23.63
C ASP A 35 -13.63 -1.90 24.50
N LYS A 36 -13.63 -1.59 25.80
CA LYS A 36 -12.70 -2.18 26.78
C LYS A 36 -12.78 -3.72 26.79
N SER A 37 -13.96 -4.30 26.58
CA SER A 37 -14.12 -5.77 26.50
C SER A 37 -13.45 -6.34 25.26
N THR A 38 -13.51 -5.65 24.12
CA THR A 38 -12.82 -6.04 22.88
C THR A 38 -11.30 -5.97 23.05
N ILE A 39 -10.77 -4.87 23.60
CA ILE A 39 -9.33 -4.75 23.89
C ILE A 39 -8.89 -5.87 24.82
N SER A 40 -9.67 -6.15 25.88
CA SER A 40 -9.38 -7.23 26.82
C SER A 40 -9.39 -8.60 26.14
N ARG A 41 -10.36 -8.88 25.25
CA ARG A 41 -10.39 -10.14 24.50
C ARG A 41 -9.16 -10.30 23.60
N ILE A 42 -8.73 -9.23 22.94
CA ILE A 42 -7.52 -9.21 22.10
C ILE A 42 -6.28 -9.52 22.94
N ILE A 43 -6.05 -8.75 24.00
CA ILE A 43 -4.86 -8.89 24.86
C ILE A 43 -4.80 -10.26 25.58
N ASN A 44 -5.93 -10.95 25.74
CA ASN A 44 -5.99 -12.27 26.36
C ASN A 44 -6.09 -13.42 25.36
N HIS A 45 -5.79 -13.19 24.07
CA HIS A 45 -5.84 -14.21 23.01
C HIS A 45 -7.23 -14.84 22.80
N LYS A 46 -8.29 -14.20 23.27
CA LYS A 46 -9.69 -14.65 23.11
C LYS A 46 -10.30 -14.16 21.80
N GLN A 47 -9.65 -13.22 21.13
CA GLN A 47 -10.09 -12.62 19.87
C GLN A 47 -8.85 -12.16 19.09
N LYS A 48 -8.77 -12.47 17.80
CA LYS A 48 -7.69 -11.94 16.95
C LYS A 48 -7.90 -10.45 16.68
N ALA A 49 -6.82 -9.66 16.72
CA ALA A 49 -6.89 -8.27 16.29
C ALA A 49 -7.11 -8.19 14.78
N ASN A 50 -7.88 -7.21 14.32
CA ASN A 50 -7.94 -6.88 12.89
C ASN A 50 -7.08 -5.63 12.64
N ILE A 51 -6.82 -5.31 11.38
CA ILE A 51 -5.94 -4.18 11.03
C ILE A 51 -6.44 -2.84 11.61
N ASN A 52 -7.75 -2.62 11.67
CA ASN A 52 -8.33 -1.41 12.26
C ASN A 52 -8.08 -1.32 13.78
N HIS A 53 -8.12 -2.45 14.50
CA HIS A 53 -7.75 -2.50 15.91
C HIS A 53 -6.28 -2.10 16.09
N LEU A 54 -5.37 -2.69 15.30
CA LEU A 54 -3.94 -2.42 15.37
C LEU A 54 -3.62 -0.96 15.00
N GLN A 55 -4.27 -0.41 13.97
CA GLN A 55 -4.12 0.99 13.56
C GLN A 55 -4.59 1.97 14.65
N LYS A 56 -5.74 1.70 15.27
CA LYS A 56 -6.25 2.53 16.37
C LYS A 56 -5.33 2.47 17.59
N ILE A 57 -4.79 1.29 17.90
CA ILE A 57 -3.84 1.10 19.01
C ILE A 57 -2.50 1.79 18.71
N SER A 58 -1.99 1.68 17.49
CA SER A 58 -0.79 2.38 17.00
C SER A 58 -0.96 3.90 17.16
N LYS A 59 -2.07 4.46 16.69
CA LYS A 59 -2.41 5.89 16.85
C LYS A 59 -2.51 6.32 18.32
N ALA A 60 -3.19 5.53 19.14
CA ALA A 60 -3.40 5.87 20.54
C ALA A 60 -2.10 5.80 21.36
N LEU A 61 -1.25 4.83 21.07
CA LEU A 61 -0.01 4.61 21.81
C LEU A 61 1.20 5.27 21.14
N ASP A 62 1.05 5.91 19.99
CA ASP A 62 2.16 6.50 19.24
C ASP A 62 3.30 5.47 19.05
N ILE A 63 2.94 4.34 18.45
CA ILE A 63 3.84 3.20 18.18
C ILE A 63 3.70 2.81 16.71
N PRO A 64 4.81 2.50 16.02
CA PRO A 64 4.76 2.02 14.65
C PRO A 64 3.83 0.80 14.50
N LEU A 65 2.95 0.83 13.50
CA LEU A 65 2.00 -0.27 13.26
C LEU A 65 2.71 -1.61 13.02
N GLU A 66 3.89 -1.56 12.41
CA GLU A 66 4.79 -2.69 12.16
C GLU A 66 5.19 -3.44 13.44
N GLU A 67 5.42 -2.74 14.56
CA GLU A 67 5.74 -3.39 15.84
C GLU A 67 4.55 -4.20 16.35
N LEU A 68 3.33 -3.66 16.22
CA LEU A 68 2.10 -4.37 16.60
C LEU A 68 1.82 -5.56 15.67
N LEU A 69 2.09 -5.40 14.36
CA LEU A 69 1.92 -6.49 13.39
C LEU A 69 2.88 -7.64 13.70
N LYS A 70 4.16 -7.33 13.95
CA LYS A 70 5.18 -8.30 14.34
C LYS A 70 4.74 -9.10 15.56
N GLU A 71 4.26 -8.42 16.60
CA GLU A 71 3.85 -9.05 17.85
C GLU A 71 2.52 -9.83 17.75
N ASP A 72 1.63 -9.49 16.80
CA ASP A 72 0.42 -10.29 16.48
C ASP A 72 0.74 -11.55 15.65
N GLY A 73 2.02 -11.81 15.38
CA GLY A 73 2.48 -12.95 14.60
C GLY A 73 2.39 -12.73 13.08
N TYR A 74 2.19 -11.50 12.62
CA TYR A 74 2.54 -11.17 11.24
C TYR A 74 4.05 -11.17 11.16
N ASN A 75 4.61 -12.21 10.53
CA ASN A 75 6.05 -12.41 10.50
C ASN A 75 6.74 -11.24 9.74
N VAL A 76 7.34 -10.31 10.48
CA VAL A 76 8.19 -9.20 9.99
C VAL A 76 9.63 -9.41 10.48
N ASN A 77 10.09 -10.66 10.60
CA ASN A 77 11.44 -10.97 11.04
C ASN A 77 12.31 -11.59 9.93
N ASN A 78 13.49 -10.98 9.77
CA ASN A 78 14.44 -11.07 8.66
C ASN A 78 15.24 -12.38 8.57
N GLN A 79 14.71 -13.53 8.97
CA GLN A 79 15.43 -14.82 8.88
C GLN A 79 14.75 -15.89 8.00
N ASP A 80 13.51 -15.67 7.57
CA ASP A 80 12.87 -16.49 6.53
C ASP A 80 13.09 -15.90 5.11
N ILE A 81 14.01 -14.94 4.96
CA ILE A 81 14.29 -14.26 3.68
C ILE A 81 15.11 -15.13 2.70
N GLN A 82 15.62 -16.30 3.13
CA GLN A 82 16.42 -17.16 2.24
C GLN A 82 15.66 -18.27 1.51
N SER A 83 14.34 -18.43 1.69
CA SER A 83 13.57 -19.30 0.81
C SER A 83 12.12 -18.85 0.77
N GLU A 84 11.68 -18.46 -0.43
CA GLU A 84 10.29 -18.18 -0.75
C GLU A 84 9.66 -17.01 0.00
N GLY A 85 10.25 -15.83 -0.21
CA GLY A 85 9.49 -14.63 -0.52
C GLY A 85 9.04 -13.79 0.66
N LYS A 86 9.75 -12.68 0.90
CA LYS A 86 9.21 -11.48 1.54
C LYS A 86 9.93 -10.20 1.08
N PHE A 87 9.09 -9.18 0.90
CA PHE A 87 9.35 -7.76 0.71
C PHE A 87 10.53 -7.24 1.54
N ASP A 88 11.53 -6.74 0.83
CA ASP A 88 12.62 -5.94 1.38
C ASP A 88 12.35 -4.46 1.04
N LEU A 89 11.62 -3.76 1.92
CA LEU A 89 11.19 -2.36 1.72
C LEU A 89 12.36 -1.36 1.65
N ASN A 90 13.56 -1.77 2.06
CA ASN A 90 14.74 -0.92 2.03
C ASN A 90 15.67 -1.19 0.84
N ASN A 91 15.32 -2.12 -0.07
CA ASN A 91 16.14 -2.38 -1.26
C ASN A 91 15.44 -2.94 -2.50
N SER A 92 14.13 -3.20 -2.51
CA SER A 92 13.55 -3.95 -3.63
C SER A 92 12.10 -3.60 -3.95
N TYR A 93 11.93 -2.78 -4.99
CA TYR A 93 10.86 -3.01 -5.96
C TYR A 93 11.47 -3.69 -7.18
N ASN A 94 12.20 -4.79 -6.96
CA ASN A 94 12.94 -5.48 -8.01
C ASN A 94 12.14 -6.64 -8.65
N SER A 95 10.89 -6.88 -8.25
CA SER A 95 10.06 -7.95 -8.82
C SER A 95 8.56 -7.65 -8.80
N ILE A 96 7.87 -8.09 -9.84
CA ILE A 96 6.41 -8.00 -10.01
C ILE A 96 5.67 -8.74 -8.87
N ASP A 97 6.31 -9.75 -8.26
CA ASP A 97 5.75 -10.55 -7.17
C ASP A 97 5.50 -9.77 -5.88
N ASP A 98 6.26 -8.70 -5.65
CA ASP A 98 6.05 -7.80 -4.51
C ASP A 98 4.77 -6.96 -4.75
N ILE A 99 4.58 -6.46 -5.98
CA ILE A 99 3.32 -5.79 -6.35
C ILE A 99 2.12 -6.75 -6.19
N LEU A 100 2.31 -8.03 -6.50
CA LEU A 100 1.28 -9.08 -6.37
C LEU A 100 0.97 -9.48 -4.91
N LYS A 101 1.93 -9.33 -3.99
CA LYS A 101 1.69 -9.57 -2.55
C LYS A 101 0.94 -8.43 -1.89
N VAL A 102 1.15 -7.18 -2.33
CA VAL A 102 0.34 -6.05 -1.86
C VAL A 102 -1.10 -6.19 -2.34
N SER A 103 -1.32 -6.66 -3.58
CA SER A 103 -2.68 -6.81 -4.10
C SER A 103 -3.52 -7.80 -3.27
N SER A 104 -2.95 -8.93 -2.83
CA SER A 104 -3.70 -9.88 -1.99
C SER A 104 -4.07 -9.34 -0.60
N LEU A 105 -3.37 -8.31 -0.11
CA LEU A 105 -3.70 -7.63 1.15
C LEU A 105 -4.77 -6.54 0.98
N VAL A 106 -4.96 -6.04 -0.25
CA VAL A 106 -5.83 -4.90 -0.57
C VAL A 106 -7.13 -5.34 -1.27
N GLU A 107 -7.17 -6.57 -1.79
CA GLU A 107 -8.38 -7.18 -2.36
C GLU A 107 -9.57 -7.09 -1.38
N ASN A 108 -10.65 -6.43 -1.82
CA ASN A 108 -11.89 -6.18 -1.05
C ASN A 108 -11.79 -5.12 0.06
N THR A 109 -10.97 -4.08 -0.13
CA THR A 109 -10.86 -2.97 0.81
C THR A 109 -11.53 -1.69 0.29
N GLU A 110 -12.00 -0.83 1.20
CA GLU A 110 -12.53 0.50 0.88
C GLU A 110 -11.48 1.35 0.11
N LEU A 111 -10.19 1.10 0.34
CA LEU A 111 -9.07 1.77 -0.33
C LEU A 111 -9.06 1.52 -1.85
N GLU A 112 -9.30 0.29 -2.30
CA GLU A 112 -9.33 -0.02 -3.73
C GLU A 112 -10.43 0.78 -4.44
N SER A 113 -11.61 0.87 -3.82
CA SER A 113 -12.72 1.66 -4.34
C SER A 113 -12.39 3.15 -4.44
N LEU A 114 -11.69 3.71 -3.45
CA LEU A 114 -11.22 5.09 -3.47
C LEU A 114 -10.22 5.34 -4.59
N ILE A 115 -9.23 4.45 -4.76
CA ILE A 115 -8.23 4.53 -5.84
C ILE A 115 -8.92 4.44 -7.21
N GLN A 116 -9.82 3.47 -7.39
CA GLN A 116 -10.57 3.33 -8.65
C GLN A 116 -11.41 4.58 -8.95
N SER A 117 -12.07 5.17 -7.95
CA SER A 117 -12.82 6.42 -8.10
C SER A 117 -11.92 7.55 -8.57
N GLN A 118 -10.72 7.66 -8.00
CA GLN A 118 -9.76 8.69 -8.38
C GLN A 118 -9.19 8.46 -9.79
N LEU A 119 -8.85 7.22 -10.15
CA LEU A 119 -8.42 6.86 -11.51
C LEU A 119 -9.48 7.23 -12.55
N ASN A 120 -10.78 7.04 -12.26
CA ASN A 120 -11.85 7.45 -13.16
C ASN A 120 -11.89 8.97 -13.37
N LYS A 121 -11.63 9.77 -12.34
CA LYS A 121 -11.51 11.23 -12.49
C LYS A 121 -10.31 11.60 -13.34
N TYR A 122 -9.17 10.92 -13.16
CA TYR A 122 -7.99 11.18 -13.98
C TYR A 122 -8.13 10.72 -15.43
N GLN A 123 -8.96 9.72 -15.72
CA GLN A 123 -9.32 9.38 -17.11
C GLN A 123 -10.01 10.57 -17.80
N LEU A 124 -10.91 11.27 -17.11
CA LEU A 124 -11.54 12.48 -17.66
C LEU A 124 -10.53 13.64 -17.75
N TYR A 125 -9.68 13.80 -16.74
CA TYR A 125 -8.72 14.90 -16.71
C TYR A 125 -7.65 14.78 -17.80
N ILE A 126 -7.15 13.58 -18.10
CA ILE A 126 -6.10 13.39 -19.10
C ILE A 126 -6.55 13.67 -20.53
N GLU A 127 -7.87 13.72 -20.79
CA GLU A 127 -8.40 14.12 -22.10
C GLU A 127 -8.19 15.62 -22.37
N THR A 128 -8.12 16.42 -21.30
CA THR A 128 -7.94 17.87 -21.37
C THR A 128 -6.49 18.25 -21.72
N ASP A 129 -6.31 19.42 -22.32
CA ASP A 129 -4.97 19.95 -22.62
C ASP A 129 -4.18 20.25 -21.34
N GLU A 130 -4.87 20.66 -20.27
CA GLU A 130 -4.29 20.93 -18.96
C GLU A 130 -3.74 19.64 -18.33
N GLY A 131 -4.54 18.57 -18.31
CA GLY A 131 -4.10 17.27 -17.77
C GLY A 131 -2.90 16.68 -18.53
N LYS A 132 -2.87 16.81 -19.85
CA LYS A 132 -1.70 16.42 -20.66
C LYS A 132 -0.48 17.28 -20.33
N HIS A 133 -0.67 18.61 -20.25
CA HIS A 133 0.40 19.54 -19.91
C HIS A 133 1.01 19.22 -18.55
N ASP A 134 0.17 19.01 -17.53
CA ASP A 134 0.61 18.64 -16.18
C ASP A 134 1.39 17.34 -16.17
N LEU A 135 0.92 16.32 -16.89
CA LEU A 135 1.61 15.06 -16.99
C LEU A 135 3.01 15.22 -17.61
N TYR A 136 3.11 15.87 -18.76
CA TYR A 136 4.38 16.10 -19.44
C TYR A 136 5.37 16.92 -18.59
N LYS A 137 4.86 17.93 -17.88
CA LYS A 137 5.67 18.83 -17.05
C LYS A 137 6.20 18.14 -15.80
N ASN A 138 5.36 17.36 -15.12
CA ASN A 138 5.66 16.90 -13.76
C ASN A 138 6.22 15.47 -13.72
N PHE A 139 5.99 14.64 -14.74
CA PHE A 139 6.43 13.24 -14.74
C PHE A 139 7.94 13.09 -14.55
N ASN A 140 8.74 13.71 -15.43
CA ASN A 140 10.20 13.65 -15.33
C ASN A 140 10.71 14.25 -14.02
N ASN A 141 10.05 15.30 -13.51
CA ASN A 141 10.41 15.93 -12.24
C ASN A 141 10.20 14.99 -11.05
N LYS A 142 9.10 14.22 -11.02
CA LYS A 142 8.84 13.24 -9.94
C LYS A 142 9.76 12.03 -10.08
N ILE A 143 9.95 11.50 -11.29
CA ILE A 143 10.84 10.36 -11.55
C ILE A 143 12.30 10.65 -11.16
N ASN A 144 12.83 11.82 -11.52
CA ASN A 144 14.23 12.17 -11.23
C ASN A 144 14.53 12.35 -9.73
N LYS A 145 13.50 12.60 -8.91
CA LYS A 145 13.65 12.68 -7.44
C LYS A 145 13.77 11.30 -6.79
N ILE A 146 13.34 10.24 -7.49
CA ILE A 146 13.46 8.87 -6.99
C ILE A 146 14.91 8.42 -7.17
N SER A 147 15.64 8.34 -6.06
CA SER A 147 17.10 8.12 -6.03
C SER A 147 17.54 6.69 -6.42
N ARG A 148 16.61 5.75 -6.58
CA ARG A 148 16.90 4.36 -6.99
C ARG A 148 16.02 3.96 -8.17
N GLY A 149 16.67 3.61 -9.29
CA GLY A 149 16.01 2.93 -10.41
C GLY A 149 15.70 1.49 -10.02
N GLY A 150 14.43 1.10 -10.17
CA GLY A 150 13.92 -0.25 -9.90
C GLY A 150 12.77 -0.60 -10.86
N VAL A 151 12.24 -1.81 -10.79
CA VAL A 151 11.23 -2.32 -11.74
C VAL A 151 10.00 -1.43 -11.80
N PHE A 152 9.57 -0.86 -10.67
CA PHE A 152 8.46 0.08 -10.64
C PHE A 152 8.73 1.37 -11.44
N VAL A 153 9.91 1.97 -11.25
CA VAL A 153 10.33 3.17 -11.99
C VAL A 153 10.45 2.88 -13.48
N GLU A 154 11.02 1.73 -13.84
CA GLU A 154 11.11 1.32 -15.25
C GLU A 154 9.72 1.06 -15.85
N LYS A 155 8.78 0.51 -15.08
CA LYS A 155 7.39 0.33 -15.52
C LYS A 155 6.69 1.67 -15.74
N LEU A 156 6.86 2.64 -14.84
CA LEU A 156 6.34 4.00 -15.03
C LEU A 156 6.91 4.65 -16.29
N LYS A 157 8.22 4.51 -16.54
CA LYS A 157 8.85 5.00 -17.77
C LYS A 157 8.31 4.29 -19.02
N GLU A 158 8.07 2.99 -18.97
CA GLU A 158 7.46 2.21 -20.05
C GLU A 158 6.06 2.73 -20.36
N MET A 159 5.21 2.84 -19.34
CA MET A 159 3.86 3.40 -19.45
C MET A 159 3.88 4.82 -20.02
N TYR A 160 4.81 5.68 -19.58
CA TYR A 160 4.95 7.03 -20.12
C TYR A 160 5.39 7.03 -21.60
N ARG A 161 6.28 6.12 -22.01
CA ARG A 161 6.64 5.95 -23.44
C ARG A 161 5.43 5.50 -24.26
N GLU A 162 4.65 4.54 -23.77
CA GLU A 162 3.41 4.10 -24.43
C GLU A 162 2.41 5.26 -24.56
N PHE A 163 2.23 6.04 -23.49
CA PHE A 163 1.37 7.23 -23.46
C PHE A 163 1.74 8.26 -24.53
N CYS A 164 3.05 8.43 -24.79
CA CYS A 164 3.56 9.35 -25.80
C CYS A 164 3.49 8.81 -27.24
N SER A 165 3.07 7.55 -27.44
CA SER A 165 2.97 6.96 -28.77
C SER A 165 1.82 7.57 -29.58
N LYS A 166 2.03 7.75 -30.89
CA LYS A 166 1.01 8.33 -31.79
C LYS A 166 -0.17 7.39 -32.04
N ASP A 167 0.04 6.08 -31.89
CA ASP A 167 -0.92 5.04 -32.29
C ASP A 167 -1.59 4.36 -31.08
N ILE A 168 -1.50 4.96 -29.89
CA ILE A 168 -2.10 4.39 -28.69
C ILE A 168 -3.64 4.39 -28.78
N PRO A 169 -4.31 3.24 -28.59
CA PRO A 169 -5.78 3.20 -28.58
C PRO A 169 -6.36 4.07 -27.47
N LEU A 170 -7.45 4.79 -27.73
CA LEU A 170 -8.05 5.74 -26.77
C LEU A 170 -8.22 5.13 -25.36
N LYS A 171 -8.76 3.92 -25.25
CA LYS A 171 -8.96 3.30 -23.93
C LYS A 171 -7.64 3.07 -23.18
N GLU A 172 -6.57 2.71 -23.89
CA GLU A 172 -5.25 2.50 -23.30
C GLU A 172 -4.60 3.83 -22.94
N PHE A 173 -4.76 4.87 -23.78
CA PHE A 173 -4.36 6.24 -23.48
C PHE A 173 -4.97 6.73 -22.17
N LEU A 174 -6.28 6.56 -21.99
CA LEU A 174 -7.00 6.96 -20.78
C LEU A 174 -6.52 6.20 -19.56
N LEU A 175 -6.38 4.87 -19.66
CA LEU A 175 -5.95 4.03 -18.54
C LEU A 175 -4.52 4.38 -18.11
N ILE A 176 -3.57 4.38 -19.05
CA ILE A 176 -2.18 4.71 -18.78
C ILE A 176 -2.07 6.14 -18.23
N GLY A 177 -2.69 7.10 -18.92
CA GLY A 177 -2.71 8.50 -18.53
C GLY A 177 -3.24 8.73 -17.11
N SER A 178 -4.31 8.03 -16.73
CA SER A 178 -4.88 8.13 -15.39
C SER A 178 -3.95 7.61 -14.29
N GLY A 179 -3.25 6.50 -14.53
CA GLY A 179 -2.28 5.96 -13.59
C GLY A 179 -1.06 6.86 -13.43
N LEU A 180 -0.58 7.43 -14.55
CA LEU A 180 0.55 8.36 -14.52
C LEU A 180 0.19 9.69 -13.85
N LEU A 181 -1.03 10.21 -14.08
CA LEU A 181 -1.54 11.38 -13.36
C LEU A 181 -1.64 11.11 -11.86
N TYR A 182 -2.18 9.96 -11.47
CA TYR A 182 -2.20 9.55 -10.06
C TYR A 182 -0.79 9.64 -9.48
N PHE A 183 0.17 8.98 -10.15
CA PHE A 183 1.57 9.01 -9.74
C PHE A 183 2.14 10.42 -9.64
N ILE A 184 1.86 11.36 -10.52
CA ILE A 184 2.47 12.70 -10.42
C ILE A 184 1.76 13.66 -9.48
N THR A 185 0.52 13.36 -9.08
CA THR A 185 -0.27 14.24 -8.23
C THR A 185 0.09 14.10 -6.75
N PRO A 186 0.02 15.18 -5.97
CA PRO A 186 0.24 15.17 -4.52
C PRO A 186 -1.04 14.80 -3.74
N ILE A 187 -2.05 14.22 -4.41
CA ILE A 187 -3.34 13.92 -3.80
C ILE A 187 -3.20 12.55 -3.12
N ASP A 188 -2.55 12.56 -1.95
CA ASP A 188 -2.32 11.37 -1.14
C ASP A 188 -3.68 10.84 -0.63
N ILE A 189 -4.16 9.74 -1.21
CA ILE A 189 -5.37 9.03 -0.72
C ILE A 189 -5.07 8.36 0.64
N ILE A 190 -3.79 8.01 0.87
CA ILE A 190 -3.32 7.46 2.13
C ILE A 190 -2.73 8.59 2.99
N PRO A 191 -3.26 8.86 4.19
CA PRO A 191 -2.68 9.86 5.09
C PRO A 191 -1.25 9.49 5.52
N ASP A 192 -0.37 10.51 5.58
CA ASP A 192 1.06 10.46 5.96
C ASP A 192 1.40 9.69 7.27
N PHE A 193 0.41 9.37 8.09
CA PHE A 193 0.58 8.66 9.36
C PHE A 193 0.94 7.16 9.18
N ILE A 194 0.89 6.61 7.97
CA ILE A 194 1.37 5.24 7.67
C ILE A 194 2.82 5.33 7.15
N PHE A 195 3.76 5.56 8.07
CA PHE A 195 5.22 5.62 7.78
C PHE A 195 5.82 4.22 7.54
N PRO A 196 6.88 4.01 6.70
CA PRO A 196 7.42 4.79 5.59
C PRO A 196 7.13 4.09 4.24
N ILE A 197 5.95 4.28 3.64
CA ILE A 197 5.59 3.66 2.35
C ILE A 197 4.93 4.67 1.40
N GLY A 198 5.53 5.84 1.24
CA GLY A 198 5.00 6.96 0.42
C GLY A 198 4.91 6.70 -1.10
N PHE A 199 4.82 5.44 -1.51
CA PHE A 199 4.57 4.98 -2.88
C PHE A 199 3.58 3.80 -2.94
N LEU A 200 2.98 3.37 -1.82
CA LEU A 200 2.13 2.17 -1.80
C LEU A 200 0.85 2.35 -2.62
N ASP A 201 0.17 3.47 -2.44
CA ASP A 201 -1.04 3.78 -3.20
C ASP A 201 -0.74 4.02 -4.68
N ASP A 202 0.39 4.67 -5.00
CA ASP A 202 0.89 4.78 -6.38
C ASP A 202 1.10 3.39 -7.02
N ILE A 203 1.70 2.44 -6.29
CA ILE A 203 1.91 1.07 -6.77
C ILE A 203 0.57 0.35 -7.01
N ILE A 204 -0.36 0.48 -6.07
CA ILE A 204 -1.69 -0.12 -6.18
C ILE A 204 -2.44 0.47 -7.38
N ALA A 205 -2.40 1.80 -7.55
CA ALA A 205 -3.04 2.48 -8.68
C ALA A 205 -2.47 2.01 -10.03
N ILE A 206 -1.14 1.91 -10.14
CA ILE A 206 -0.48 1.40 -11.35
C ILE A 206 -0.83 -0.06 -11.60
N LYS A 207 -0.93 -0.90 -10.56
CA LYS A 207 -1.35 -2.30 -10.69
C LYS A 207 -2.77 -2.41 -11.23
N ILE A 208 -3.72 -1.66 -10.66
CA ILE A 208 -5.11 -1.63 -11.14
C ILE A 208 -5.15 -1.24 -12.62
N VAL A 209 -4.38 -0.24 -13.03
CA VAL A 209 -4.28 0.17 -14.44
C VAL A 209 -3.72 -0.94 -15.32
N ILE A 210 -2.66 -1.63 -14.89
CA ILE A 210 -2.08 -2.77 -15.62
C ILE A 210 -3.12 -3.88 -15.81
N ASP A 211 -3.85 -4.25 -14.75
CA ASP A 211 -4.89 -5.30 -14.83
C ASP A 211 -6.02 -4.92 -15.79
N MET A 212 -6.43 -3.65 -15.78
CA MET A 212 -7.40 -3.12 -16.72
C MET A 212 -6.88 -3.13 -18.16
N LEU A 213 -5.61 -2.80 -18.38
CA LEU A 213 -4.97 -2.84 -19.70
C LEU A 213 -4.88 -4.27 -20.23
N GLU A 214 -4.44 -5.22 -19.42
CA GLU A 214 -4.36 -6.63 -19.80
C GLU A 214 -5.73 -7.19 -20.18
N LYS A 215 -6.75 -6.91 -19.36
CA LYS A 215 -8.14 -7.30 -19.65
C LYS A 215 -8.63 -6.69 -20.96
N ASN A 216 -8.34 -5.40 -21.20
CA ASN A 216 -8.71 -4.72 -22.43
C ASN A 216 -8.01 -5.30 -23.66
N ARG A 217 -6.72 -5.61 -23.56
CA ARG A 217 -5.92 -6.21 -24.64
C ARG A 217 -6.37 -7.63 -24.96
N LYS A 218 -6.62 -8.47 -23.95
CA LYS A 218 -7.19 -9.83 -24.12
C LYS A 218 -8.55 -9.78 -24.82
N ASN A 219 -9.44 -8.88 -24.41
CA ASN A 219 -10.77 -8.74 -25.01
C ASN A 219 -10.74 -8.31 -26.49
N LYS A 220 -9.69 -7.63 -26.94
CA LYS A 220 -9.49 -7.32 -28.37
C LYS A 220 -9.08 -8.55 -29.18
N GLN A 221 -8.21 -9.41 -28.62
CA GLN A 221 -7.74 -10.64 -29.28
C GLN A 221 -8.83 -11.71 -29.50
N TYR A 222 -9.93 -11.68 -28.73
CA TYR A 222 -11.08 -12.57 -28.93
C TYR A 222 -12.15 -12.00 -29.89
N LYS A 223 -11.90 -10.83 -30.49
CA LYS A 223 -12.80 -10.18 -31.46
C LYS A 223 -12.21 -10.10 -32.88
N GLU A 224 -11.04 -10.69 -33.09
CA GLU A 224 -10.40 -10.94 -34.40
C GLU A 224 -10.48 -12.44 -34.71
#